data_AF-A0A3L7T5B8-F1
#
_entry.id   AF-A0A3L7T5B8-F1
#
_cell.length_a   1.000
_cell.length_b   1.000
_cell.length_c   1.000
_cell.angle_alpha   90.00
_cell.angle_beta   90.00
_cell.angle_gamma   90.00
#
_symmetry.space_group_name_H-M   'P 1'
#
loop_
_entity.id
_entity.type
_entity.pdbx_description
1 polymer ?
#
loop_
_entity_poly.entity_id
_entity_poly.type
_entity_poly.pdbx_seq_one_letter_code
_entity_poly.pdbx_strand_id
1 'polypeptide(L)'
;MSQLEPIAWIALVARWVEIARASRAIPAENSRLRETVAPLIALEATTAALGELTRLPESERAHARVLAEITVRNCAAAFDRLWNDCDPSADSDPRAEDFSRLLDDALADAQRALRCAIYAGLEELVVVGEGAYQVPALALHFGETDPSTHHGTLAAMAPGSIAMPNEPVAWWCGRPAPTVDDPRLDRRLADAPRQVHRTIDESGRFLRDRMVSILQENEGDCAPQALPLLIPLLLDGTRIGRFLHGQDELLAMQRAALAGRATIPVEP
;
A
#
# COMPACT_ATOMS: atom_id res chain seq x y z
N MET A 1 -15.96 6.35 -15.31
CA MET A 1 -15.41 7.71 -15.08
C MET A 1 -16.48 8.55 -14.42
N SER A 2 -16.31 8.86 -13.14
CA SER A 2 -17.26 9.73 -12.43
C SER A 2 -17.06 11.16 -12.94
N GLN A 3 -18.13 11.89 -13.24
CA GLN A 3 -18.06 13.27 -13.75
C GLN A 3 -17.39 14.26 -12.77
N LEU A 4 -17.10 13.83 -11.53
CA LEU A 4 -16.50 14.66 -10.48
C LEU A 4 -14.97 14.71 -10.56
N GLU A 5 -14.35 13.81 -11.29
CA GLU A 5 -12.89 13.62 -11.32
C GLU A 5 -12.13 14.78 -12.01
N PRO A 6 -12.59 15.33 -13.16
CA PRO A 6 -11.97 16.54 -13.72
C PRO A 6 -12.19 17.78 -12.84
N ILE A 7 -13.31 17.85 -12.13
CA ILE A 7 -13.64 18.97 -11.24
C ILE A 7 -12.69 19.00 -10.05
N ALA A 8 -12.34 17.85 -9.47
CA ALA A 8 -11.37 17.75 -8.39
C ALA A 8 -9.98 18.27 -8.82
N TRP A 9 -9.50 17.87 -10.00
CA TRP A 9 -8.23 18.35 -10.55
C TRP A 9 -8.24 19.85 -10.84
N ILE A 10 -9.33 20.37 -11.42
CA ILE A 10 -9.50 21.82 -11.67
C ILE A 10 -9.47 22.59 -10.35
N ALA A 11 -10.18 22.11 -9.32
CA ALA A 11 -10.22 22.76 -8.00
C ALA A 11 -8.84 22.77 -7.33
N LEU A 12 -8.09 21.68 -7.44
CA LEU A 12 -6.75 21.55 -6.87
C LEU A 12 -5.74 22.50 -7.55
N VAL A 13 -5.75 22.54 -8.89
CA VAL A 13 -4.91 23.48 -9.65
C VAL A 13 -5.29 24.93 -9.37
N ALA A 14 -6.60 25.25 -9.32
CA ALA A 14 -7.07 26.58 -8.96
C ALA A 14 -6.58 27.00 -7.57
N ARG A 15 -6.65 26.10 -6.59
CA ARG A 15 -6.11 26.34 -5.23
C ARG A 15 -4.61 26.64 -5.26
N TRP A 16 -3.80 25.85 -5.97
CA TRP A 16 -2.37 26.10 -6.07
C TRP A 16 -2.05 27.43 -6.77
N VAL A 17 -2.79 27.79 -7.82
CA VAL A 17 -2.65 29.08 -8.51
C VAL A 17 -2.98 30.23 -7.57
N GLU A 18 -4.05 30.14 -6.79
CA GLU A 18 -4.40 31.18 -5.81
C GLU A 18 -3.36 31.31 -4.70
N ILE A 19 -2.81 30.21 -4.19
CA ILE A 19 -1.72 30.23 -3.22
C ILE A 19 -0.46 30.90 -3.82
N ALA A 20 -0.10 30.53 -5.05
CA ALA A 20 1.05 31.13 -5.76
C ALA A 20 0.84 32.63 -6.05
N ARG A 21 -0.39 33.07 -6.32
CA ARG A 21 -0.71 34.49 -6.48
C ARG A 21 -0.64 35.24 -5.15
N ALA A 22 -1.21 34.68 -4.09
CA ALA A 22 -1.20 35.27 -2.76
C ALA A 22 0.22 35.39 -2.19
N SER A 23 1.11 34.44 -2.49
CA SER A 23 2.49 34.45 -1.99
C SER A 23 3.28 35.68 -2.45
N ARG A 24 2.95 36.25 -3.60
CA ARG A 24 3.59 37.48 -4.11
C ARG A 24 3.32 38.71 -3.25
N ALA A 25 2.24 38.70 -2.47
CA ALA A 25 1.90 39.78 -1.55
C ALA A 25 2.58 39.64 -0.17
N ILE A 26 3.26 38.52 0.11
CA ILE A 26 3.98 38.31 1.37
C ILE A 26 5.11 39.36 1.48
N PRO A 27 5.25 40.10 2.60
CA PRO A 27 6.32 41.08 2.81
C PRO A 27 7.73 40.48 2.71
N ALA A 28 8.74 41.29 2.41
CA ALA A 28 10.14 40.84 2.26
C ALA A 28 10.74 40.26 3.54
N GLU A 29 10.33 40.76 4.72
CA GLU A 29 10.72 40.20 6.02
C GLU A 29 10.23 38.75 6.22
N ASN A 30 9.22 38.30 5.47
CA ASN A 30 8.68 36.94 5.51
C ASN A 30 9.09 36.14 4.25
N SER A 31 10.28 36.41 3.70
CA SER A 31 10.82 35.75 2.50
C SER A 31 10.84 34.23 2.62
N ARG A 32 11.19 33.69 3.79
CA ARG A 32 11.15 32.25 4.11
C ARG A 32 9.78 31.61 3.83
N LEU A 33 8.69 32.26 4.25
CA LEU A 33 7.33 31.79 3.97
C LEU A 33 7.04 31.81 2.46
N ARG A 34 7.44 32.89 1.78
CA ARG A 34 7.27 33.04 0.33
C ARG A 34 8.01 31.95 -0.44
N GLU A 35 9.23 31.63 -0.03
CA GLU A 35 10.09 30.62 -0.66
C GLU A 35 9.59 29.19 -0.45
N THR A 36 8.80 28.95 0.61
CA THR A 36 8.21 27.64 0.91
C THR A 36 7.07 27.26 -0.05
N VAL A 37 6.41 28.25 -0.66
CA VAL A 37 5.19 28.02 -1.46
C VAL A 37 5.43 27.12 -2.67
N ALA A 38 6.53 27.31 -3.40
CA ALA A 38 6.80 26.50 -4.60
C ALA A 38 7.11 25.02 -4.25
N PRO A 39 8.01 24.70 -3.31
CA PRO A 39 8.20 23.32 -2.85
C PRO A 39 6.93 22.68 -2.27
N LEU A 40 6.11 23.43 -1.54
CA LEU A 40 4.84 22.91 -1.02
C LEU A 40 3.86 22.54 -2.14
N ILE A 41 3.69 23.40 -3.15
CA ILE A 41 2.85 23.08 -4.31
C ILE A 41 3.41 21.86 -5.06
N ALA A 42 4.73 21.76 -5.23
CA ALA A 42 5.34 20.62 -5.91
C ALA A 42 5.12 19.30 -5.14
N LEU A 43 5.20 19.34 -3.80
CA LEU A 43 4.94 18.21 -2.93
C LEU A 43 3.48 17.75 -3.04
N GLU A 44 2.53 18.67 -2.85
CA GLU A 44 1.09 18.42 -2.95
C GLU A 44 0.70 17.86 -4.32
N ALA A 45 1.26 18.44 -5.40
CA ALA A 45 1.02 17.97 -6.76
C ALA A 45 1.58 16.57 -7.00
N THR A 46 2.75 16.27 -6.45
CA THR A 46 3.36 14.94 -6.52
C THR A 46 2.52 13.92 -5.74
N THR A 47 2.07 14.26 -4.53
CA THR A 47 1.18 13.43 -3.71
C THR A 47 -0.11 13.10 -4.44
N ALA A 48 -0.76 14.10 -5.06
CA ALA A 48 -1.98 13.89 -5.85
C ALA A 48 -1.72 13.02 -7.08
N ALA A 49 -0.61 13.24 -7.80
CA ALA A 49 -0.25 12.47 -8.98
C ALA A 49 0.05 10.99 -8.67
N LEU A 50 0.63 10.70 -7.50
CA LEU A 50 0.89 9.32 -7.05
C LEU A 50 -0.39 8.49 -6.92
N GLY A 51 -1.53 9.12 -6.58
CA GLY A 51 -2.84 8.47 -6.52
C GLY A 51 -3.39 8.05 -7.90
N GLU A 52 -2.82 8.58 -8.98
CA GLU A 52 -3.32 8.41 -10.35
C GLU A 52 -2.42 7.49 -11.20
N LEU A 53 -1.43 6.82 -10.61
CA LEU A 53 -0.47 5.99 -11.34
C LEU A 53 -1.11 4.91 -12.21
N THR A 54 -2.31 4.44 -11.85
CA THR A 54 -3.07 3.46 -12.64
C THR A 54 -3.45 3.95 -14.03
N ARG A 55 -3.52 5.28 -14.24
CA ARG A 55 -3.75 5.90 -15.55
C ARG A 55 -2.55 5.85 -16.47
N LEU A 56 -1.35 5.62 -15.93
CA LEU A 56 -0.15 5.42 -16.74
C LEU A 56 -0.07 3.96 -17.23
N PRO A 57 0.58 3.73 -18.39
CA PRO A 57 1.00 2.39 -18.80
C PRO A 57 1.80 1.71 -17.69
N GLU A 58 1.58 0.42 -17.48
CA GLU A 58 2.24 -0.35 -16.41
C GLU A 58 3.78 -0.21 -16.43
N SER A 59 4.37 -0.21 -17.62
CA SER A 59 5.81 -0.04 -17.85
C SER A 59 6.38 1.30 -17.39
N GLU A 60 5.55 2.34 -17.25
CA GLU A 60 5.98 3.70 -16.87
C GLU A 60 5.80 3.96 -15.37
N ARG A 61 4.97 3.19 -14.67
CA ARG A 61 4.62 3.44 -13.26
C ARG A 61 5.83 3.41 -12.32
N ALA A 62 6.73 2.44 -12.52
CA ALA A 62 7.95 2.34 -11.72
C ALA A 62 8.84 3.57 -11.90
N HIS A 63 9.01 4.05 -13.14
CA HIS A 63 9.79 5.25 -13.43
C HIS A 63 9.14 6.50 -12.84
N ALA A 64 7.82 6.66 -12.99
CA ALA A 64 7.08 7.78 -12.41
C ALA A 64 7.20 7.84 -10.88
N ARG A 65 7.15 6.68 -10.19
CA ARG A 65 7.35 6.61 -8.74
C ARG A 65 8.76 7.05 -8.33
N VAL A 66 9.80 6.67 -9.08
CA VAL A 66 11.18 7.12 -8.82
C VAL A 66 11.30 8.64 -8.97
N LEU A 67 10.70 9.22 -10.00
CA LEU A 67 10.68 10.69 -10.18
C LEU A 67 9.94 11.40 -9.04
N ALA A 68 8.83 10.82 -8.58
CA ALA A 68 8.10 11.33 -7.43
C ALA A 68 8.93 11.25 -6.15
N GLU A 69 9.64 10.14 -5.91
CA GLU A 69 10.54 10.01 -4.75
C GLU A 69 11.63 11.08 -4.74
N ILE A 70 12.26 11.33 -5.88
CA ILE A 70 13.25 12.41 -6.05
C ILE A 70 12.61 13.77 -5.72
N THR A 71 11.39 14.02 -6.21
CA THR A 71 10.68 15.28 -5.98
C THR A 71 10.35 15.48 -4.50
N VAL A 72 9.83 14.45 -3.82
CA VAL A 72 9.55 14.48 -2.38
C VAL A 72 10.82 14.75 -1.58
N ARG A 73 11.94 14.08 -1.91
CA ARG A 73 13.24 14.30 -1.26
C ARG A 73 13.76 15.72 -1.46
N ASN A 74 13.62 16.28 -2.66
CA ASN A 74 14.03 17.65 -2.95
C ASN A 74 13.17 18.68 -2.18
N CYS A 75 11.87 18.41 -2.01
CA CYS A 75 10.98 19.26 -1.22
C CYS A 75 11.35 19.21 0.28
N ALA A 76 11.58 18.01 0.83
CA ALA A 76 12.05 17.85 2.21
C ALA A 76 13.35 18.64 2.45
N ALA A 77 14.35 18.49 1.59
CA ALA A 77 15.61 19.22 1.69
C ALA A 77 15.45 20.75 1.50
N ALA A 78 14.42 21.21 0.80
CA ALA A 78 14.09 22.63 0.73
C ALA A 78 13.46 23.11 2.05
N PHE A 79 12.55 22.34 2.64
CA PHE A 79 11.95 22.66 3.93
C PHE A 79 12.98 22.67 5.05
N ASP A 80 13.89 21.71 5.10
CA ASP A 80 14.97 21.67 6.10
C ASP A 80 15.85 22.93 6.02
N ARG A 81 16.31 23.28 4.81
CA ARG A 81 17.13 24.49 4.61
C ARG A 81 16.39 25.76 4.99
N LEU A 82 15.10 25.83 4.69
CA LEU A 82 14.28 27.01 4.98
C LEU A 82 13.91 27.07 6.46
N TRP A 83 13.70 25.94 7.13
CA TRP A 83 13.07 25.93 8.46
C TRP A 83 13.91 25.39 9.63
N ASN A 84 14.83 24.47 9.37
CA ASN A 84 15.62 23.78 10.39
C ASN A 84 17.07 24.28 10.46
N ASP A 85 17.64 24.75 9.35
CA ASP A 85 19.02 25.28 9.28
C ASP A 85 19.14 26.78 9.66
N CYS A 86 18.06 27.38 10.17
CA CYS A 86 18.06 28.79 10.59
C CYS A 86 18.55 28.96 12.04
N ASP A 87 19.24 30.07 12.32
CA ASP A 87 19.71 30.41 13.67
C ASP A 87 18.52 30.46 14.66
N PRO A 88 18.50 29.62 15.72
CA PRO A 88 17.39 29.55 16.67
C PRO A 88 17.18 30.85 17.48
N SER A 89 18.13 31.79 17.40
CA SER A 89 18.00 33.13 18.01
C SER A 89 17.28 34.16 17.13
N ALA A 90 17.01 33.85 15.85
CA ALA A 90 16.53 34.83 14.87
C ALA A 90 15.01 34.92 14.72
N ASP A 91 14.24 33.90 15.12
CA ASP A 91 12.78 33.89 14.97
C ASP A 91 12.09 33.06 16.06
N SER A 92 11.58 33.76 17.08
CA SER A 92 10.64 33.22 18.06
C SER A 92 9.20 33.56 17.66
N ASP A 93 8.83 33.34 16.39
CA ASP A 93 7.44 33.46 15.94
C ASP A 93 6.68 32.16 16.27
N PRO A 94 5.71 32.17 17.20
CA PRO A 94 4.90 30.98 17.51
C PRO A 94 4.15 30.43 16.29
N ARG A 95 3.94 31.22 15.24
CA ARG A 95 3.35 30.75 13.96
C ARG A 95 4.29 29.86 13.16
N ALA A 96 5.60 29.89 13.43
CA ALA A 96 6.58 29.03 12.78
C ALA A 96 6.42 27.56 13.20
N GLU A 97 6.02 27.30 14.45
CA GLU A 97 5.76 25.94 14.93
C GLU A 97 4.56 25.31 14.23
N ASP A 98 3.44 26.04 14.15
CA ASP A 98 2.23 25.56 13.46
C ASP A 98 2.48 25.32 11.97
N PHE A 99 3.28 26.19 11.34
CA PHE A 99 3.65 26.03 9.94
C PHE A 99 4.61 24.86 9.72
N SER A 100 5.58 24.65 10.62
CA SER A 100 6.47 23.47 10.58
C SER A 100 5.68 22.18 10.64
N ARG A 101 4.69 22.09 11.55
CA ARG A 101 3.80 20.91 11.63
C ARG A 101 3.03 20.67 10.34
N LEU A 102 2.55 21.73 9.69
CA LEU A 102 1.89 21.60 8.38
C LEU A 102 2.82 21.03 7.31
N LEU A 103 4.10 21.43 7.30
CA LEU A 103 5.08 20.87 6.37
C LEU A 103 5.40 19.41 6.68
N ASP A 104 5.51 19.07 7.97
CA ASP A 104 5.72 17.69 8.43
C ASP A 104 4.55 16.80 8.03
N ASP A 105 3.30 17.26 8.22
CA ASP A 105 2.09 16.56 7.82
C ASP A 105 2.04 16.36 6.30
N ALA A 106 2.32 17.40 5.51
CA ALA A 106 2.37 17.32 4.04
C ALA A 106 3.45 16.33 3.56
N LEU A 107 4.60 16.30 4.23
CA LEU A 107 5.67 15.35 3.92
C LEU A 107 5.29 13.92 4.31
N ALA A 108 4.66 13.72 5.47
CA ALA A 108 4.16 12.42 5.91
C ALA A 108 3.11 11.88 4.93
N ASP A 109 2.23 12.74 4.42
CA ASP A 109 1.24 12.41 3.40
C ASP A 109 1.88 12.01 2.06
N ALA A 110 2.88 12.75 1.60
CA ALA A 110 3.62 12.41 0.39
C ALA A 110 4.37 11.07 0.51
N GLN A 111 5.01 10.83 1.66
CA GLN A 111 5.69 9.57 1.95
C GLN A 111 4.72 8.39 2.02
N ARG A 112 3.54 8.60 2.63
CA ARG A 112 2.47 7.60 2.65
C ARG A 112 1.97 7.30 1.23
N ALA A 113 1.73 8.33 0.41
CA ALA A 113 1.36 8.14 -0.99
C ALA A 113 2.43 7.37 -1.78
N LEU A 114 3.73 7.64 -1.56
CA LEU A 114 4.83 6.88 -2.17
C LEU A 114 4.83 5.41 -1.76
N ARG A 115 4.56 5.09 -0.50
CA ARG A 115 4.43 3.70 -0.03
C ARG A 115 3.25 3.00 -0.68
N CYS A 116 2.10 3.68 -0.76
CA CYS A 116 0.89 3.15 -1.40
C CYS A 116 1.06 2.95 -2.91
N ALA A 117 1.82 3.83 -3.57
CA ALA A 117 2.03 3.82 -5.03
C ALA A 117 2.64 2.53 -5.59
N ILE A 118 3.34 1.74 -4.75
CA ILE A 118 3.86 0.42 -5.13
C ILE A 118 2.72 -0.53 -5.53
N TYR A 119 1.52 -0.33 -4.98
CA TYR A 119 0.33 -1.15 -5.22
C TYR A 119 -0.56 -0.59 -6.34
N ALA A 120 -0.05 0.31 -7.19
CA ALA A 120 -0.84 0.85 -8.30
C ALA A 120 -1.23 -0.25 -9.31
N GLY A 121 -2.55 -0.45 -9.48
CA GLY A 121 -3.11 -1.46 -10.37
C GLY A 121 -3.17 -2.85 -9.72
N LEU A 122 -3.36 -2.87 -8.40
CA LEU A 122 -3.50 -4.08 -7.63
C LEU A 122 -4.70 -4.92 -8.10
N GLU A 123 -4.44 -6.21 -8.24
CA GLU A 123 -5.44 -7.24 -8.47
C GLU A 123 -5.33 -8.32 -7.41
N GLU A 124 -6.42 -9.03 -7.20
CA GLU A 124 -6.50 -10.14 -6.27
C GLU A 124 -7.23 -11.34 -6.88
N LEU A 125 -6.85 -12.53 -6.42
CA LEU A 125 -7.60 -13.77 -6.58
C LEU A 125 -8.36 -14.04 -5.30
N VAL A 126 -9.67 -14.23 -5.40
CA VAL A 126 -10.56 -14.33 -4.25
C VAL A 126 -11.39 -15.60 -4.31
N VAL A 127 -11.56 -16.24 -3.15
CA VAL A 127 -12.43 -17.41 -3.04
C VAL A 127 -13.88 -17.03 -3.26
N VAL A 128 -14.53 -17.70 -4.21
CA VAL A 128 -15.97 -17.61 -4.44
C VAL A 128 -16.68 -18.93 -4.12
N GLY A 129 -18.01 -18.84 -3.98
CA GLY A 129 -18.87 -19.95 -3.59
C GLY A 129 -18.91 -20.19 -2.08
N GLU A 130 -19.35 -21.38 -1.67
CA GLU A 130 -19.59 -21.73 -0.27
C GLU A 130 -18.52 -22.67 0.28
N GLY A 131 -18.35 -22.64 1.60
CA GLY A 131 -17.46 -23.55 2.32
C GLY A 131 -15.98 -23.17 2.23
N ALA A 132 -15.20 -23.74 3.14
CA ALA A 132 -13.75 -23.63 3.13
C ALA A 132 -13.17 -24.10 1.79
N TYR A 133 -12.12 -23.41 1.35
CA TYR A 133 -11.43 -23.63 0.10
C TYR A 133 -9.99 -24.05 0.37
N GLN A 134 -9.56 -25.17 -0.20
CA GLN A 134 -8.17 -25.57 -0.16
C GLN A 134 -7.43 -24.83 -1.27
N VAL A 135 -6.49 -23.97 -0.88
CA VAL A 135 -5.64 -23.22 -1.81
C VAL A 135 -4.72 -24.19 -2.56
N PRO A 136 -4.81 -24.27 -3.90
CA PRO A 136 -3.95 -25.12 -4.71
C PRO A 136 -2.56 -24.49 -4.92
N ALA A 137 -1.66 -25.23 -5.53
CA ALA A 137 -0.43 -24.64 -6.07
C ALA A 137 -0.76 -23.71 -7.23
N LEU A 138 -0.61 -22.40 -7.00
CA LEU A 138 -0.73 -21.37 -8.02
C LEU A 138 0.53 -21.31 -8.88
N ALA A 139 0.39 -21.14 -10.19
CA ALA A 139 1.53 -20.78 -11.03
C ALA A 139 1.81 -19.28 -10.82
N LEU A 140 2.84 -18.98 -10.03
CA LEU A 140 3.16 -17.60 -9.60
C LEU A 140 4.02 -16.83 -10.62
N HIS A 141 4.45 -17.48 -11.71
CA HIS A 141 5.25 -16.87 -12.78
C HIS A 141 6.51 -16.12 -12.30
N PHE A 142 7.21 -16.66 -11.30
CA PHE A 142 8.60 -16.30 -11.01
C PHE A 142 9.41 -17.54 -10.65
N GLY A 143 10.69 -17.53 -10.99
CA GLY A 143 11.65 -18.58 -10.61
C GLY A 143 12.37 -18.22 -9.33
N GLU A 144 12.56 -19.18 -8.43
CA GLU A 144 13.24 -18.91 -7.15
C GLU A 144 14.69 -18.42 -7.31
N THR A 145 15.36 -18.89 -8.36
CA THR A 145 16.78 -18.66 -8.63
C THR A 145 17.04 -17.74 -9.82
N ASP A 146 15.98 -17.20 -10.45
CA ASP A 146 16.08 -16.35 -11.63
C ASP A 146 15.51 -14.94 -11.36
N PRO A 147 16.37 -13.98 -10.96
CA PRO A 147 15.97 -12.60 -10.71
C PRO A 147 15.35 -11.89 -11.92
N SER A 148 15.62 -12.36 -13.15
CA SER A 148 15.02 -11.76 -14.36
C SER A 148 13.52 -11.98 -14.45
N THR A 149 12.96 -12.84 -13.60
CA THR A 149 11.51 -13.07 -13.47
C THR A 149 10.90 -12.35 -12.27
N HIS A 150 11.71 -11.65 -11.46
CA HIS A 150 11.26 -10.95 -10.27
C HIS A 150 10.82 -9.54 -10.65
N HIS A 151 9.53 -9.39 -10.89
CA HIS A 151 8.90 -8.10 -11.21
C HIS A 151 7.68 -7.87 -10.35
N GLY A 152 7.40 -6.58 -10.11
CA GLY A 152 6.22 -6.14 -9.39
C GLY A 152 6.15 -6.67 -7.96
N THR A 153 4.95 -6.68 -7.42
CA THR A 153 4.69 -7.13 -6.04
C THR A 153 3.77 -8.35 -6.07
N LEU A 154 3.97 -9.27 -5.15
CA LEU A 154 3.15 -10.48 -5.02
C LEU A 154 3.10 -10.93 -3.56
N ALA A 155 1.90 -11.18 -3.05
CA ALA A 155 1.67 -12.05 -1.91
C ALA A 155 0.68 -13.15 -2.27
N ALA A 156 0.87 -14.33 -1.66
CA ALA A 156 -0.01 -15.47 -1.86
C ALA A 156 -0.09 -16.30 -0.59
N MET A 157 -1.22 -16.96 -0.37
CA MET A 157 -1.34 -18.01 0.61
C MET A 157 -0.50 -19.21 0.14
N ALA A 158 0.13 -19.90 1.09
CA ALA A 158 0.88 -21.11 0.76
C ALA A 158 -0.08 -22.20 0.24
N PRO A 159 0.34 -23.03 -0.74
CA PRO A 159 -0.47 -24.14 -1.20
C PRO A 159 -0.76 -25.10 -0.04
N GLY A 160 -1.99 -25.62 0.02
CA GLY A 160 -2.47 -26.40 1.16
C GLY A 160 -3.08 -25.56 2.28
N SER A 161 -3.03 -24.22 2.18
CA SER A 161 -3.81 -23.36 3.07
C SER A 161 -5.30 -23.56 2.88
N ILE A 162 -6.09 -23.26 3.90
CA ILE A 162 -7.54 -23.25 3.87
C ILE A 162 -7.97 -21.78 3.94
N ALA A 163 -8.65 -21.30 2.90
CA ALA A 163 -9.24 -19.97 2.84
C ALA A 163 -10.75 -20.05 3.03
N MET A 164 -11.36 -19.00 3.57
CA MET A 164 -12.80 -18.85 3.68
C MET A 164 -13.38 -18.12 2.45
N PRO A 165 -14.69 -18.23 2.18
CA PRO A 165 -15.33 -17.46 1.13
C PRO A 165 -15.06 -15.95 1.26
N ASN A 166 -14.84 -15.29 0.12
CA ASN A 166 -14.47 -13.87 -0.04
C ASN A 166 -13.05 -13.49 0.41
N GLU A 167 -12.25 -14.43 0.92
CA GLU A 167 -10.85 -14.14 1.25
C GLU A 167 -9.98 -14.09 0.00
N PRO A 168 -9.04 -13.13 -0.07
CA PRO A 168 -8.02 -13.13 -1.11
C PRO A 168 -6.98 -14.24 -0.85
N VAL A 169 -6.76 -15.11 -1.82
CA VAL A 169 -5.69 -16.13 -1.77
C VAL A 169 -4.37 -15.62 -2.35
N ALA A 170 -4.42 -14.59 -3.17
CA ALA A 170 -3.25 -13.89 -3.68
C ALA A 170 -3.61 -12.46 -4.10
N TRP A 171 -2.63 -11.58 -4.08
CA TRP A 171 -2.72 -10.25 -4.72
C TRP A 171 -1.39 -9.86 -5.35
N TRP A 172 -1.44 -9.09 -6.43
CA TRP A 172 -0.27 -8.72 -7.22
C TRP A 172 -0.47 -7.39 -7.97
N CYS A 173 0.63 -6.79 -8.37
CA CYS A 173 0.66 -5.65 -9.29
C CYS A 173 1.99 -5.62 -10.05
N GLY A 174 2.03 -5.00 -11.23
CA GLY A 174 3.27 -4.82 -12.00
C GLY A 174 3.89 -6.13 -12.50
N ARG A 175 3.06 -7.17 -12.68
CA ARG A 175 3.49 -8.52 -13.07
C ARG A 175 2.34 -9.33 -13.68
N PRO A 176 2.65 -10.42 -14.41
CA PRO A 176 1.62 -11.37 -14.85
C PRO A 176 0.82 -11.95 -13.67
N ALA A 177 -0.49 -12.09 -13.88
CA ALA A 177 -1.39 -12.65 -12.89
C ALA A 177 -1.03 -14.11 -12.56
N PRO A 178 -1.09 -14.53 -11.29
CA PRO A 178 -1.04 -15.94 -10.94
C PRO A 178 -2.13 -16.72 -11.67
N THR A 179 -1.78 -17.87 -12.27
CA THR A 179 -2.76 -18.69 -12.99
C THR A 179 -3.09 -19.97 -12.24
N VAL A 180 -4.36 -20.35 -12.32
CA VAL A 180 -4.95 -21.59 -11.82
C VAL A 180 -6.25 -21.84 -12.59
N ASP A 181 -6.53 -23.10 -12.89
CA ASP A 181 -7.80 -23.51 -13.51
C ASP A 181 -8.74 -24.02 -12.41
N ASP A 182 -9.35 -23.09 -11.68
CA ASP A 182 -10.31 -23.39 -10.62
C ASP A 182 -11.46 -22.37 -10.63
N PRO A 183 -12.72 -22.82 -10.87
CA PRO A 183 -13.88 -21.93 -10.92
C PRO A 183 -14.22 -21.30 -9.55
N ARG A 184 -13.60 -21.74 -8.45
CA ARG A 184 -13.76 -21.15 -7.11
C ARG A 184 -12.84 -19.95 -6.87
N LEU A 185 -12.03 -19.55 -7.83
CA LEU A 185 -11.17 -18.38 -7.72
C LEU A 185 -11.55 -17.34 -8.77
N ASP A 186 -11.99 -16.17 -8.30
CA ASP A 186 -12.33 -15.04 -9.15
C ASP A 186 -11.23 -13.98 -9.10
N ARG A 187 -10.93 -13.38 -10.26
CA ARG A 187 -9.93 -12.31 -10.40
C ARG A 187 -10.65 -10.96 -10.43
N ARG A 188 -10.22 -10.04 -9.59
CA ARG A 188 -10.77 -8.67 -9.59
C ARG A 188 -9.73 -7.62 -9.21
N LEU A 189 -10.05 -6.36 -9.50
CA LEU A 189 -9.29 -5.21 -9.00
C LEU A 189 -9.45 -5.12 -7.48
N ALA A 190 -8.40 -4.69 -6.80
CA ALA A 190 -8.39 -4.42 -5.37
C ALA A 190 -8.01 -2.97 -5.10
N ASP A 191 -8.70 -2.34 -4.15
CA ASP A 191 -8.43 -0.96 -3.74
C ASP A 191 -7.19 -0.85 -2.85
N ALA A 192 -6.85 -1.91 -2.12
CA ALA A 192 -5.69 -1.98 -1.25
C ALA A 192 -5.20 -3.42 -1.06
N PRO A 193 -3.90 -3.62 -0.80
CA PRO A 193 -3.36 -4.94 -0.45
C PRO A 193 -3.92 -5.36 0.92
N ARG A 194 -4.45 -6.59 0.98
CA ARG A 194 -5.10 -7.15 2.16
C ARG A 194 -4.28 -8.26 2.78
N GLN A 195 -4.30 -8.37 4.10
CA GLN A 195 -3.83 -9.52 4.86
C GLN A 195 -5.05 -10.24 5.45
N VAL A 196 -4.95 -11.55 5.58
CA VAL A 196 -5.91 -12.39 6.31
C VAL A 196 -5.21 -12.90 7.56
N HIS A 197 -5.71 -12.50 8.71
CA HIS A 197 -5.20 -12.87 10.02
C HIS A 197 -6.12 -13.91 10.66
N ARG A 198 -5.61 -15.13 10.82
CA ARG A 198 -6.36 -16.25 11.40
C ARG A 198 -6.10 -16.39 12.89
N THR A 199 -7.12 -16.20 13.70
CA THR A 199 -7.03 -16.41 15.14
C THR A 199 -7.13 -17.91 15.46
N ILE A 200 -6.28 -18.38 16.36
CA ILE A 200 -6.32 -19.75 16.90
C ILE A 200 -6.64 -19.73 18.40
N ASP A 201 -7.29 -20.78 18.90
CA ASP A 201 -7.45 -21.00 20.34
C ASP A 201 -6.21 -21.69 20.95
N GLU A 202 -6.22 -21.83 22.29
CA GLU A 202 -5.15 -22.49 23.04
C GLU A 202 -4.96 -23.98 22.66
N SER A 203 -5.96 -24.60 22.03
CA SER A 203 -5.91 -25.97 21.52
C SER A 203 -5.45 -26.04 20.06
N GLY A 204 -5.06 -24.91 19.46
CA GLY A 204 -4.63 -24.82 18.06
C GLY A 204 -5.77 -24.94 17.04
N ARG A 205 -7.03 -24.71 17.44
CA ARG A 205 -8.17 -24.70 16.52
C ARG A 205 -8.41 -23.31 15.98
N PHE A 206 -8.85 -23.24 14.73
CA PHE A 206 -9.20 -21.96 14.12
C PHE A 206 -10.42 -21.34 14.81
N LEU A 207 -10.42 -20.04 15.08
CA LEU A 207 -11.56 -19.37 15.71
C LEU A 207 -12.30 -18.50 14.70
N ARG A 208 -11.56 -17.65 13.99
CA ARG A 208 -12.07 -16.67 13.03
C ARG A 208 -10.92 -16.15 12.17
N ASP A 209 -11.29 -15.60 11.03
CA ASP A 209 -10.40 -14.83 10.18
C ASP A 209 -10.78 -13.35 10.21
N ARG A 210 -9.77 -12.48 10.16
CA ARG A 210 -9.94 -11.03 10.03
C ARG A 210 -9.15 -10.55 8.82
N MET A 211 -9.83 -9.89 7.89
CA MET A 211 -9.20 -9.21 6.77
C MET A 211 -8.84 -7.79 7.19
N VAL A 212 -7.65 -7.33 6.84
CA VAL A 212 -7.20 -5.95 7.08
C VAL A 212 -6.39 -5.46 5.90
N SER A 213 -6.42 -4.15 5.63
CA SER A 213 -5.45 -3.58 4.70
C SER A 213 -4.09 -3.45 5.36
N ILE A 214 -3.03 -3.91 4.69
CA ILE A 214 -1.64 -3.72 5.18
C ILE A 214 -1.21 -2.24 5.17
N LEU A 215 -2.00 -1.35 4.56
CA LEU A 215 -1.77 0.09 4.56
C LEU A 215 -2.41 0.80 5.77
N GLN A 216 -3.31 0.12 6.48
CA GLN A 216 -4.07 0.66 7.61
C GLN A 216 -3.78 -0.06 8.93
N GLU A 217 -2.84 -1.02 8.95
CA GLU A 217 -2.43 -1.68 10.19
C GLU A 217 -1.81 -0.64 11.15
N ASN A 218 -2.59 -0.25 12.15
CA ASN A 218 -2.02 0.34 13.36
C ASN A 218 -1.33 -0.79 14.13
N GLU A 219 -0.12 -0.55 14.63
CA GLU A 219 0.73 -1.54 15.33
C GLU A 219 0.09 -2.21 16.58
N GLY A 220 -1.17 -1.92 16.91
CA GLY A 220 -1.92 -2.49 18.04
C GLY A 220 -3.17 -3.30 17.70
N ASP A 221 -3.59 -3.40 16.42
CA ASP A 221 -4.88 -4.02 16.05
C ASP A 221 -4.83 -5.54 15.77
N CYS A 222 -3.63 -6.11 15.63
CA CYS A 222 -3.44 -7.55 15.45
C CYS A 222 -3.35 -8.25 16.81
N ALA A 223 -4.30 -9.13 17.10
CA ALA A 223 -4.26 -9.94 18.31
C ALA A 223 -2.96 -10.78 18.33
N PRO A 224 -2.27 -10.92 19.48
CA PRO A 224 -0.98 -11.60 19.57
C PRO A 224 -0.98 -13.09 19.20
N GLN A 225 -2.15 -13.67 18.90
CA GLN A 225 -2.33 -15.07 18.48
C GLN A 225 -2.97 -15.20 17.08
N ALA A 226 -2.76 -14.22 16.21
CA ALA A 226 -3.25 -14.28 14.83
C ALA A 226 -2.13 -14.67 13.87
N LEU A 227 -2.40 -15.67 13.02
CA LEU A 227 -1.50 -16.16 11.98
C LEU A 227 -1.77 -15.43 10.66
N PRO A 228 -0.79 -14.71 10.07
CA PRO A 228 -0.95 -14.14 8.74
C PRO A 228 -0.97 -15.27 7.70
N LEU A 229 -1.98 -15.27 6.83
CA LEU A 229 -2.13 -16.33 5.82
C LEU A 229 -1.50 -15.96 4.47
N LEU A 230 -1.52 -14.68 4.09
CA LEU A 230 -0.85 -14.21 2.88
C LEU A 230 0.62 -13.95 3.17
N ILE A 231 1.49 -14.62 2.42
CA ILE A 231 2.93 -14.51 2.55
C ILE A 231 3.42 -13.58 1.44
N PRO A 232 4.04 -12.43 1.76
CA PRO A 232 4.70 -11.59 0.77
C PRO A 232 5.87 -12.37 0.15
N LEU A 233 5.87 -12.50 -1.17
CA LEU A 233 6.90 -13.24 -1.91
C LEU A 233 7.84 -12.29 -2.64
N LEU A 234 7.26 -11.31 -3.34
CA LEU A 234 7.99 -10.22 -4.00
C LEU A 234 7.45 -8.86 -3.54
N LEU A 235 8.35 -7.91 -3.35
CA LEU A 235 8.04 -6.50 -3.17
C LEU A 235 8.84 -5.70 -4.19
N ASP A 236 8.15 -5.11 -5.16
CA ASP A 236 8.76 -4.25 -6.19
C ASP A 236 9.96 -4.92 -6.89
N GLY A 237 9.79 -6.17 -7.31
CA GLY A 237 10.84 -6.98 -7.96
C GLY A 237 11.89 -7.56 -7.00
N THR A 238 11.83 -7.26 -5.72
CA THR A 238 12.73 -7.85 -4.71
C THR A 238 12.07 -9.05 -4.06
N ARG A 239 12.74 -10.22 -4.07
CA ARG A 239 12.27 -11.39 -3.33
C ARG A 239 12.44 -11.18 -1.83
N ILE A 240 11.33 -11.25 -1.09
CA ILE A 240 11.30 -11.02 0.36
C ILE A 240 10.77 -12.23 1.15
N GLY A 241 10.23 -13.24 0.47
CA GLY A 241 9.66 -14.41 1.14
C GLY A 241 9.70 -15.70 0.33
N ARG A 242 9.23 -16.77 0.98
CA ARG A 242 9.08 -18.12 0.44
C ARG A 242 8.08 -18.91 1.28
N PHE A 243 7.50 -19.94 0.70
CA PHE A 243 6.75 -20.94 1.46
C PHE A 243 7.72 -21.85 2.22
N LEU A 244 7.41 -22.12 3.48
CA LEU A 244 8.27 -22.94 4.36
C LEU A 244 7.82 -24.40 4.44
N HIS A 245 6.53 -24.65 4.28
CA HIS A 245 5.92 -25.98 4.40
C HIS A 245 5.54 -26.52 3.03
N GLY A 246 5.66 -27.84 2.88
CA GLY A 246 5.08 -28.53 1.73
C GLY A 246 3.55 -28.48 1.76
N GLN A 247 2.93 -28.59 0.59
CA GLN A 247 1.47 -28.51 0.45
C GLN A 247 0.73 -29.51 1.35
N ASP A 248 1.13 -30.79 1.31
CA ASP A 248 0.42 -31.85 2.03
C ASP A 248 0.57 -31.73 3.55
N GLU A 249 1.75 -31.31 4.01
CA GLU A 249 2.05 -31.05 5.43
C GLU A 249 1.20 -29.90 5.96
N LEU A 250 1.20 -28.76 5.24
CA LEU A 250 0.40 -27.60 5.62
C LEU A 250 -1.09 -27.94 5.62
N LEU A 251 -1.57 -28.64 4.61
CA LEU A 251 -2.97 -29.05 4.50
C LEU A 251 -3.40 -29.97 5.66
N ALA A 252 -2.56 -30.93 6.03
CA ALA A 252 -2.84 -31.81 7.16
C ALA A 252 -2.97 -31.01 8.46
N MET A 253 -2.05 -30.06 8.69
CA MET A 253 -2.11 -29.16 9.85
C MET A 253 -3.39 -28.31 9.84
N GLN A 254 -3.73 -27.68 8.71
CA GLN A 254 -4.90 -26.81 8.63
C GLN A 254 -6.21 -27.57 8.74
N ARG A 255 -6.32 -28.78 8.17
CA ARG A 255 -7.51 -29.64 8.34
C ARG A 255 -7.69 -30.07 9.79
N ALA A 256 -6.59 -30.40 10.47
CA ALA A 256 -6.63 -30.67 11.90
C ALA A 256 -7.15 -29.45 12.65
N ALA A 257 -6.59 -28.26 12.43
CA ALA A 257 -7.02 -27.03 13.11
C ALA A 257 -8.47 -26.60 12.78
N LEU A 258 -8.96 -26.87 11.57
CA LEU A 258 -10.35 -26.61 11.18
C LEU A 258 -11.34 -27.56 11.89
N ALA A 259 -10.87 -28.76 12.28
CA ALA A 259 -11.65 -29.75 13.04
C ALA A 259 -12.96 -30.19 12.36
N GLY A 260 -12.95 -30.31 11.02
CA GLY A 260 -14.11 -30.77 10.25
C GLY A 260 -15.24 -29.74 10.10
N ARG A 261 -15.06 -28.50 10.58
CA ARG A 261 -16.00 -27.41 10.31
C ARG A 261 -16.01 -27.06 8.83
N ALA A 262 -17.19 -26.72 8.31
CA ALA A 262 -17.35 -26.31 6.91
C ALA A 262 -16.76 -24.91 6.66
N THR A 263 -16.87 -24.00 7.62
CA THR A 263 -16.34 -22.63 7.59
C THR A 263 -16.02 -22.14 9.01
N ILE A 264 -15.32 -21.01 9.09
CA ILE A 264 -15.21 -20.19 10.32
C ILE A 264 -15.69 -18.76 10.02
N PRO A 265 -16.03 -17.96 11.04
CA PRO A 265 -16.40 -16.55 10.85
C PRO A 265 -15.27 -15.74 10.18
N VAL A 266 -15.65 -14.81 9.31
CA VAL A 266 -14.75 -13.87 8.64
C VAL A 266 -15.20 -12.44 8.95
N GLU A 267 -14.30 -11.64 9.49
CA GLU A 267 -14.49 -10.21 9.75
C GLU A 267 -13.77 -9.40 8.66
N PRO A 268 -14.46 -8.52 7.92
CA PRO A 268 -13.85 -7.70 6.87
C PRO A 268 -13.04 -6.53 7.39
#